data_AF-A0A8S3SP16-F1
#
_entry.id   AF-A0A8S3SP16-F1
#
_cell.length_a   1.000
_cell.length_b   1.000
_cell.length_c   1.000
_cell.angle_alpha   90.00
_cell.angle_beta   90.00
_cell.angle_gamma   90.00
#
_symmetry.space_group_name_H-M   'P 1'
#
loop_
_entity.id
_entity.type
_entity.pdbx_description
1 polymer ?
#
loop_
_entity_poly.entity_id
_entity_poly.type
_entity_poly.pdbx_seq_one_letter_code
_entity_poly.pdbx_strand_id
1 'polypeptide(L)'
;MALFLKHLQNYRNLIINTSIEEKYCKILKKACKTRWLSFDASIQAVWEELVPVVQILSAVSESDATAYGLLKRMNCTIFVGIVYILKEILPVLASEQTFQRGYFNFSSLQPKLECAQGELQHISDNLNTNLEKDIQFDGRLGLLALELKDRNKTYLQHTLENYVQALIDNISKRFPDVAILSALGIFNPVIIPDQKEYRVHAL
;
A
#
# COMPACT_ATOMS: atom_id res chain seq x y z
N MET A 1 -20.39 -0.16 -16.63
CA MET A 1 -20.50 0.82 -15.54
C MET A 1 -21.80 0.67 -14.74
N ALA A 2 -22.98 0.69 -15.39
CA ALA A 2 -24.27 0.55 -14.70
C ALA A 2 -24.42 -0.72 -13.84
N LEU A 3 -23.95 -1.89 -14.31
CA LEU A 3 -23.97 -3.13 -13.51
C LEU A 3 -23.05 -3.06 -12.28
N PHE A 4 -21.91 -2.39 -12.40
CA PHE A 4 -20.96 -2.20 -11.30
C PHE A 4 -21.54 -1.31 -10.21
N LEU A 5 -22.16 -0.20 -10.60
CA LEU A 5 -22.87 0.70 -9.71
C LEU A 5 -24.03 0.01 -8.98
N LYS A 6 -24.80 -0.83 -9.66
CA LYS A 6 -25.90 -1.59 -9.05
C LYS A 6 -25.40 -2.56 -7.97
N HIS A 7 -24.30 -3.27 -8.21
CA HIS A 7 -23.70 -4.15 -7.20
C HIS A 7 -23.11 -3.37 -6.03
N LEU A 8 -22.48 -2.21 -6.29
CA LEU A 8 -22.02 -1.32 -5.22
C LEU A 8 -23.16 -0.78 -4.36
N GLN A 9 -24.28 -0.38 -4.96
CA GLN A 9 -25.48 0.07 -4.25
C GLN A 9 -25.99 -1.00 -3.29
N ASN A 10 -26.10 -2.24 -3.77
CA ASN A 10 -26.56 -3.37 -2.99
C ASN A 10 -25.57 -3.74 -1.87
N TYR A 11 -24.27 -3.70 -2.14
CA TYR A 11 -23.25 -4.05 -1.13
C TYR A 11 -23.10 -2.98 -0.05
N ARG A 12 -23.20 -1.70 -0.40
CA ARG A 12 -23.00 -0.58 0.55
C ARG A 12 -24.30 0.03 1.09
N ASN A 13 -25.47 -0.50 0.71
CA ASN A 13 -26.80 0.07 1.01
C ASN A 13 -26.89 1.57 0.69
N LEU A 14 -26.42 1.99 -0.49
CA LEU A 14 -26.33 3.41 -0.86
C LEU A 14 -27.47 3.84 -1.80
N ILE A 15 -28.09 4.97 -1.48
CA ILE A 15 -28.97 5.72 -2.41
C ILE A 15 -28.08 6.68 -3.20
N ILE A 16 -27.86 6.39 -4.48
CA ILE A 16 -26.95 7.18 -5.32
C ILE A 16 -27.75 8.21 -6.14
N ASN A 17 -27.35 9.48 -6.06
CA ASN A 17 -27.71 10.52 -7.04
C ASN A 17 -26.54 10.72 -8.04
N THR A 18 -26.75 11.47 -9.13
CA THR A 18 -25.75 11.73 -10.18
C THR A 18 -24.44 12.37 -9.69
N SER A 19 -24.46 13.16 -8.61
CA SER A 19 -23.25 13.73 -7.99
C SER A 19 -22.49 12.71 -7.13
N ILE A 20 -23.19 11.71 -6.61
CA ILE A 20 -22.65 10.60 -5.81
C ILE A 20 -22.04 9.53 -6.73
N GLU A 21 -22.57 9.31 -7.94
CA GLU A 21 -21.98 8.35 -8.91
C GLU A 21 -20.50 8.59 -9.19
N GLU A 22 -20.09 9.86 -9.37
CA GLU A 22 -18.69 10.24 -9.60
C GLU A 22 -17.79 9.98 -8.38
N LYS A 23 -18.34 10.10 -7.16
CA LYS A 23 -17.59 9.95 -5.91
C LYS A 23 -17.36 8.48 -5.51
N TYR A 24 -18.29 7.60 -5.89
CA TYR A 24 -18.24 6.16 -5.56
C TYR A 24 -17.68 5.30 -6.68
N CYS A 25 -17.65 5.80 -7.91
CA CYS A 25 -16.74 5.31 -8.92
C CYS A 25 -15.31 5.77 -8.58
N LYS A 26 -14.71 5.20 -7.53
CA LYS A 26 -13.25 5.13 -7.47
C LYS A 26 -12.83 4.26 -8.64
N ILE A 27 -12.66 4.88 -9.80
CA ILE A 27 -12.22 4.22 -11.03
C ILE A 27 -10.99 3.41 -10.64
N LEU A 28 -11.04 2.09 -10.87
CA LEU A 28 -9.88 1.23 -10.71
C LEU A 28 -8.71 1.92 -11.40
N LYS A 29 -7.80 2.47 -10.60
CA LYS A 29 -6.73 3.29 -11.14
C LYS A 29 -5.82 2.36 -11.93
N LYS A 30 -5.36 2.85 -13.08
CA LYS A 30 -4.42 2.09 -13.90
C LYS A 30 -3.15 1.90 -13.10
N ALA A 31 -2.77 0.66 -12.87
CA ALA A 31 -1.45 0.35 -12.36
C ALA A 31 -0.40 0.84 -13.36
N CYS A 32 0.49 1.73 -12.92
CA CYS A 32 1.57 2.25 -13.73
C CYS A 32 2.90 1.70 -13.20
N LYS A 33 3.72 1.12 -14.09
CA LYS A 33 5.02 0.51 -13.74
C LYS A 33 6.01 1.48 -13.10
N THR A 34 5.88 2.78 -13.33
CA THR A 34 6.90 3.79 -13.04
C THR A 34 6.65 4.63 -11.79
N ARG A 35 5.56 4.42 -11.03
CA ARG A 35 5.32 5.25 -9.83
C ARG A 35 4.60 4.47 -8.72
N TRP A 36 5.28 4.28 -7.60
CA TRP A 36 4.75 3.65 -6.38
C TRP A 36 3.39 4.25 -5.97
N LEU A 37 3.21 5.57 -6.11
CA LEU A 37 1.94 6.26 -5.83
C LEU A 37 0.76 5.80 -6.68
N SER A 38 0.99 5.52 -7.97
CA SER A 38 -0.08 5.01 -8.84
C SER A 38 -0.41 3.57 -8.50
N PHE A 39 0.60 2.79 -8.11
CA PHE A 39 0.42 1.40 -7.75
C PHE A 39 -0.29 1.25 -6.40
N ASP A 40 0.14 2.02 -5.39
CA ASP A 40 -0.50 2.15 -4.08
C ASP A 40 -1.99 2.47 -4.23
N ALA A 41 -2.32 3.52 -4.99
CA ALA A 41 -3.70 3.90 -5.22
C ALA A 41 -4.52 2.84 -5.98
N SER A 42 -3.87 2.01 -6.81
CA SER A 42 -4.51 0.89 -7.51
C SER A 42 -4.79 -0.28 -6.56
N ILE A 43 -3.82 -0.62 -5.71
CA ILE A 43 -3.95 -1.67 -4.70
C ILE A 43 -4.99 -1.29 -3.66
N GLN A 44 -5.02 -0.04 -3.20
CA GLN A 44 -6.04 0.47 -2.30
C GLN A 44 -7.44 0.34 -2.92
N ALA A 45 -7.61 0.68 -4.21
CA ALA A 45 -8.89 0.55 -4.90
C ALA A 45 -9.32 -0.92 -5.03
N VAL A 46 -8.40 -1.82 -5.39
CA VAL A 46 -8.69 -3.27 -5.44
C VAL A 46 -9.03 -3.79 -4.05
N TRP A 47 -8.28 -3.42 -3.03
CA TRP A 47 -8.55 -3.81 -1.66
C TRP A 47 -9.94 -3.36 -1.23
N GLU A 48 -10.32 -2.09 -1.48
CA GLU A 48 -11.63 -1.50 -1.12
C GLU A 48 -12.83 -2.09 -1.89
N GLU A 49 -12.63 -2.46 -3.16
CA GLU A 49 -13.70 -2.90 -4.05
C GLU A 49 -13.63 -4.40 -4.40
N LEU A 50 -12.82 -5.19 -3.70
CA LEU A 50 -12.61 -6.60 -4.02
C LEU A 50 -13.92 -7.40 -4.08
N VAL A 51 -14.76 -7.26 -3.05
CA VAL A 51 -16.04 -7.96 -2.95
C VAL A 51 -16.98 -7.64 -4.12
N PRO A 52 -17.33 -6.36 -4.39
CA PRO A 52 -18.20 -6.03 -5.51
C PRO A 52 -17.58 -6.41 -6.87
N VAL A 53 -16.27 -6.28 -7.06
CA VAL A 53 -15.59 -6.71 -8.29
C VAL A 53 -15.77 -8.20 -8.53
N VAL A 54 -15.52 -9.03 -7.52
CA VAL A 54 -15.66 -10.50 -7.63
C VAL A 54 -17.12 -10.90 -7.89
N GLN A 55 -18.09 -10.26 -7.24
CA GLN A 55 -19.51 -10.53 -7.47
C GLN A 55 -19.94 -10.23 -8.91
N ILE A 56 -19.48 -9.13 -9.49
CA ILE A 56 -19.79 -8.76 -10.86
C ILE A 56 -19.14 -9.72 -11.84
N LEU A 57 -17.87 -10.05 -11.61
CA LEU A 57 -17.16 -11.03 -12.43
C LEU A 57 -17.89 -12.38 -12.39
N SER A 58 -18.39 -12.80 -11.22
CA SER A 58 -19.24 -13.99 -11.10
C SER A 58 -20.51 -13.88 -11.95
N ALA A 59 -21.22 -12.75 -11.89
CA ALA A 59 -22.48 -12.55 -12.60
C ALA A 59 -22.34 -12.57 -14.13
N VAL A 60 -21.18 -12.19 -14.67
CA VAL A 60 -20.95 -12.15 -16.13
C VAL A 60 -20.07 -13.30 -16.65
N SER A 61 -19.48 -14.10 -15.75
CA SER A 61 -18.51 -15.15 -16.08
C SER A 61 -19.03 -16.24 -17.02
N GLU A 62 -20.33 -16.53 -17.01
CA GLU A 62 -20.94 -17.53 -17.91
C GLU A 62 -20.98 -17.04 -19.37
N SER A 63 -21.03 -15.73 -19.58
CA SER A 63 -21.15 -15.10 -20.90
C SER A 63 -19.83 -14.57 -21.45
N ASP A 64 -18.82 -14.37 -20.60
CA ASP A 64 -17.53 -13.78 -20.97
C ASP A 64 -16.35 -14.58 -20.39
N ALA A 65 -15.60 -15.24 -21.27
CA ALA A 65 -14.42 -16.02 -20.93
C ALA A 65 -13.32 -15.18 -20.23
N THR A 66 -13.23 -13.89 -20.55
CA THR A 66 -12.28 -12.95 -19.91
C THR A 66 -12.68 -12.72 -18.47
N ALA A 67 -13.97 -12.49 -18.22
CA ALA A 67 -14.49 -12.32 -16.87
C ALA A 67 -14.32 -13.58 -16.03
N TYR A 68 -14.56 -14.76 -16.60
CA TYR A 68 -14.29 -16.04 -15.96
C TYR A 68 -12.80 -16.20 -15.58
N GLY A 69 -11.88 -15.89 -16.51
CA GLY A 69 -10.44 -15.95 -16.26
C GLY A 69 -9.99 -14.99 -15.15
N LEU A 70 -10.54 -13.77 -15.13
CA LEU A 70 -10.27 -12.78 -14.09
C LEU A 70 -10.84 -13.20 -12.73
N LEU A 71 -12.07 -13.73 -12.71
CA LEU A 71 -12.70 -14.25 -11.50
C LEU A 71 -11.82 -15.31 -10.84
N LYS A 72 -11.33 -16.27 -11.62
CA LYS A 72 -10.47 -17.35 -11.12
C LYS A 72 -9.16 -16.84 -10.53
N ARG A 73 -8.63 -15.73 -11.05
CA ARG A 73 -7.40 -15.10 -10.53
C ARG A 73 -7.66 -14.26 -9.29
N MET A 74 -8.74 -13.49 -9.25
CA MET A 74 -9.03 -12.54 -8.17
C MET A 74 -9.68 -13.22 -6.96
N ASN A 75 -10.54 -14.22 -7.19
CA ASN A 75 -11.18 -14.99 -6.12
C ASN A 75 -10.29 -16.17 -5.67
N CYS A 76 -9.05 -15.85 -5.31
CA CYS A 76 -8.06 -16.81 -4.84
C CYS A 76 -7.36 -16.24 -3.61
N THR A 77 -7.23 -17.05 -2.55
CA THR A 77 -6.62 -16.63 -1.28
C THR A 77 -5.20 -16.08 -1.44
N ILE A 78 -4.40 -16.62 -2.38
CA ILE A 78 -3.05 -16.11 -2.65
C ILE A 78 -3.09 -14.70 -3.24
N PHE A 79 -3.99 -14.45 -4.21
CA PHE A 79 -4.14 -13.12 -4.79
C PHE A 79 -4.58 -12.11 -3.74
N VAL A 80 -5.58 -12.46 -2.93
CA VAL A 80 -6.06 -11.60 -1.85
C VAL A 80 -4.95 -11.36 -0.83
N GLY A 81 -4.21 -12.39 -0.43
CA GLY A 81 -3.06 -12.24 0.46
C GLY A 81 -2.00 -11.29 -0.08
N ILE A 82 -1.69 -11.35 -1.37
CA ILE A 82 -0.77 -10.41 -2.03
C ILE A 82 -1.32 -8.98 -2.01
N VAL A 83 -2.63 -8.79 -2.21
CA VAL A 83 -3.25 -7.45 -2.09
C VAL A 83 -3.08 -6.90 -0.68
N TYR A 84 -3.22 -7.73 0.36
CA TYR A 84 -2.97 -7.31 1.75
C TYR A 84 -1.50 -6.98 2.00
N ILE A 85 -0.57 -7.81 1.52
CA ILE A 85 0.88 -7.52 1.58
C ILE A 85 1.18 -6.15 0.97
N LEU A 86 0.73 -5.94 -0.26
CA LEU A 86 1.01 -4.71 -0.99
C LEU A 86 0.33 -3.50 -0.38
N LYS A 87 -0.86 -3.64 0.19
CA LYS A 87 -1.56 -2.55 0.88
C LYS A 87 -0.76 -2.02 2.06
N GLU A 88 -0.09 -2.88 2.81
CA GLU A 88 0.73 -2.44 3.96
C GLU A 88 2.09 -1.90 3.52
N ILE A 89 2.72 -2.52 2.51
CA ILE A 89 4.08 -2.14 2.07
C ILE A 89 4.10 -0.85 1.24
N LEU A 90 3.15 -0.69 0.31
CA LEU A 90 3.21 0.42 -0.65
C LEU A 90 3.13 1.81 0.01
N PRO A 91 2.38 2.05 1.09
CA PRO A 91 2.42 3.31 1.83
C PRO A 91 3.81 3.65 2.40
N VAL A 92 4.53 2.66 2.93
CA VAL A 92 5.90 2.82 3.44
C VAL A 92 6.82 3.30 2.30
N LEU A 93 6.65 2.74 1.11
CA LEU A 93 7.41 3.14 -0.08
C LEU A 93 6.91 4.45 -0.71
N ALA A 94 5.63 4.79 -0.55
CA ALA A 94 5.03 6.03 -1.02
C ALA A 94 5.48 7.26 -0.21
N SER A 95 6.00 7.05 1.00
CA SER A 95 6.65 8.08 1.84
C SER A 95 7.85 8.76 1.14
N GLU A 96 8.34 8.17 0.04
CA GLU A 96 9.30 8.78 -0.89
C GLU A 96 8.83 10.14 -1.48
N GLN A 97 7.55 10.52 -1.34
CA GLN A 97 7.12 11.91 -1.64
C GLN A 97 7.94 12.94 -0.87
N THR A 98 8.43 12.61 0.33
CA THR A 98 9.33 13.48 1.11
C THR A 98 10.69 13.70 0.44
N PHE A 99 11.06 12.85 -0.52
CA PHE A 99 12.26 13.01 -1.35
C PHE A 99 11.96 13.71 -2.70
N GLN A 100 10.70 14.01 -3.02
CA GLN A 100 10.30 14.68 -4.25
C GLN A 100 10.02 16.18 -4.01
N ARG A 101 10.87 17.03 -4.61
CA ARG A 101 10.85 18.51 -4.67
C ARG A 101 11.30 19.26 -3.39
N GLY A 102 12.49 19.87 -3.48
CA GLY A 102 12.84 21.13 -2.81
C GLY A 102 13.13 21.11 -1.30
N TYR A 103 12.70 20.09 -0.57
CA TYR A 103 12.81 20.01 0.90
C TYR A 103 13.55 18.74 1.37
N PHE A 104 14.61 18.37 0.66
CA PHE A 104 15.46 17.26 1.09
C PHE A 104 16.35 17.70 2.26
N ASN A 105 15.97 17.31 3.48
CA ASN A 105 16.81 17.53 4.65
C ASN A 105 17.75 16.33 4.84
N PHE A 106 19.02 16.55 4.47
CA PHE A 106 20.12 15.60 4.66
C PHE A 106 20.21 15.08 6.10
N SER A 107 20.01 15.94 7.11
CA SER A 107 20.09 15.52 8.52
C SER A 107 19.02 14.50 8.92
N SER A 108 17.92 14.45 8.18
CA SER A 108 16.80 13.53 8.44
C SER A 108 16.83 12.25 7.60
N LEU A 109 17.81 12.12 6.70
CA LEU A 109 17.85 11.01 5.75
C LEU A 109 18.04 9.67 6.45
N GLN A 110 19.09 9.52 7.25
CA GLN A 110 19.36 8.27 7.97
C GLN A 110 18.20 7.85 8.90
N PRO A 111 17.67 8.72 9.79
CA PRO A 111 16.51 8.37 10.62
C PRO A 111 15.28 7.93 9.83
N LYS A 112 15.02 8.55 8.66
CA LYS A 112 13.89 8.16 7.80
C LYS A 112 14.09 6.80 7.15
N LEU A 113 15.31 6.47 6.72
CA LEU A 113 15.62 5.15 6.17
C LEU A 113 15.51 4.07 7.23
N GLU A 114 16.05 4.31 8.43
CA GLU A 114 15.94 3.39 9.57
C GLU A 114 14.47 3.18 9.97
N CYS A 115 13.66 4.25 10.00
CA CYS A 115 12.21 4.16 10.25
C CYS A 115 11.52 3.30 9.20
N ALA A 116 11.77 3.55 7.91
CA ALA A 116 11.15 2.79 6.83
C ALA A 116 11.55 1.30 6.87
N GLN A 117 12.81 0.98 7.16
CA GLN A 117 13.26 -0.39 7.33
C GLN A 117 12.60 -1.06 8.54
N GLY A 118 12.48 -0.35 9.67
CA GLY A 118 11.78 -0.82 10.85
C GLY A 118 10.29 -1.08 10.62
N GLU A 119 9.60 -0.19 9.90
CA GLU A 119 8.19 -0.37 9.51
C GLU A 119 8.01 -1.59 8.60
N LEU A 120 8.90 -1.79 7.61
CA LEU A 120 8.85 -2.97 6.74
C LEU A 120 9.04 -4.26 7.54
N GLN A 121 9.96 -4.28 8.50
CA GLN A 121 10.18 -5.43 9.38
C GLN A 121 8.95 -5.70 10.25
N HIS A 122 8.37 -4.66 10.85
CA HIS A 122 7.15 -4.77 11.65
C HIS A 122 5.97 -5.33 10.84
N ILE A 123 5.83 -4.93 9.58
CA ILE A 123 4.80 -5.50 8.67
C ILE A 123 5.06 -6.99 8.45
N SER A 124 6.33 -7.38 8.26
CA SER A 124 6.73 -8.79 8.08
C SER A 124 6.28 -9.68 9.25
N ASP A 125 6.32 -9.15 10.46
CA ASP A 125 6.03 -9.91 11.68
C ASP A 125 4.52 -10.01 11.99
N ASN A 126 3.68 -9.11 11.45
CA ASN A 126 2.29 -8.94 11.90
C ASN A 126 1.18 -9.21 10.85
N LEU A 127 1.53 -9.45 9.59
CA LEU A 127 0.57 -9.47 8.46
C LEU A 127 -0.63 -10.42 8.65
N ASN A 128 -0.42 -11.62 9.20
CA ASN A 128 -1.42 -12.69 9.17
C ASN A 128 -2.70 -12.37 9.98
N THR A 129 -2.63 -11.42 10.92
CA THR A 129 -3.75 -11.15 11.84
C THR A 129 -4.94 -10.45 11.18
N ASN A 130 -4.72 -9.66 10.13
CA ASN A 130 -5.80 -8.90 9.48
C ASN A 130 -6.53 -9.72 8.39
N LEU A 131 -5.78 -10.48 7.60
CA LEU A 131 -6.36 -11.33 6.55
C LEU A 131 -7.24 -12.43 7.14
N GLU A 132 -6.80 -13.05 8.24
CA GLU A 132 -7.57 -14.10 8.93
C GLU A 132 -8.92 -13.60 9.43
N LYS A 133 -8.94 -12.42 10.06
CA LYS A 133 -10.19 -11.78 10.53
C LYS A 133 -11.12 -11.45 9.37
N ASP A 134 -10.58 -10.90 8.29
CA ASP A 134 -11.41 -10.46 7.16
C ASP A 134 -11.98 -11.62 6.34
N ILE A 135 -11.36 -12.81 6.34
CA ILE A 135 -11.88 -14.02 5.65
C ILE A 135 -13.04 -14.68 6.41
N GLN A 136 -13.18 -14.43 7.72
CA GLN A 136 -14.28 -15.00 8.51
C GLN A 136 -15.66 -14.59 7.96
N PHE A 137 -16.70 -15.35 8.31
CA PHE A 137 -18.06 -15.15 7.78
C PHE A 137 -18.62 -13.76 8.07
N ASP A 138 -18.36 -13.23 9.27
CA ASP A 138 -18.68 -11.87 9.70
C ASP A 138 -17.62 -10.84 9.29
N GLY A 139 -16.49 -11.33 8.77
CA GLY A 139 -15.41 -10.55 8.21
C GLY A 139 -15.78 -9.92 6.88
N ARG A 140 -14.97 -8.94 6.48
CA ARG A 140 -15.18 -8.14 5.28
C ARG A 140 -15.32 -8.97 3.98
N LEU A 141 -14.58 -10.07 3.90
CA LEU A 141 -14.50 -10.97 2.74
C LEU A 141 -15.38 -12.22 2.92
N GLY A 142 -16.22 -12.29 3.95
CA GLY A 142 -17.07 -13.46 4.23
C GLY A 142 -17.97 -13.85 3.05
N LEU A 143 -18.38 -12.87 2.22
CA LEU A 143 -19.17 -13.10 1.01
C LEU A 143 -18.41 -13.79 -0.13
N LEU A 144 -17.09 -13.86 -0.07
CA LEU A 144 -16.24 -14.48 -1.11
C LEU A 144 -16.02 -15.98 -0.90
N ALA A 145 -16.44 -16.52 0.26
CA ALA A 145 -16.27 -17.93 0.64
C ALA A 145 -14.82 -18.43 0.44
N LEU A 146 -13.85 -17.58 0.76
CA LEU A 146 -12.43 -17.91 0.65
C LEU A 146 -12.01 -18.83 1.81
N GLU A 147 -11.15 -19.79 1.52
CA GLU A 147 -10.55 -20.67 2.53
C GLU A 147 -9.06 -20.38 2.65
N LEU A 148 -8.60 -20.02 3.86
CA LEU A 148 -7.18 -19.84 4.16
C LEU A 148 -6.59 -21.13 4.70
N LYS A 149 -6.01 -21.93 3.80
CA LYS A 149 -5.28 -23.14 4.15
C LYS A 149 -3.90 -22.81 4.71
N ASP A 150 -3.39 -23.63 5.63
CA ASP A 150 -2.05 -23.45 6.23
C ASP A 150 -0.94 -23.29 5.18
N ARG A 151 -0.99 -24.08 4.10
CA ARG A 151 -0.04 -23.96 2.98
C ARG A 151 -0.02 -22.56 2.37
N ASN A 152 -1.18 -21.93 2.22
CA ASN A 152 -1.29 -20.58 1.67
C ASN A 152 -0.75 -19.56 2.66
N LYS A 153 -1.02 -19.73 3.96
CA LYS A 153 -0.47 -18.89 5.03
C LYS A 153 1.06 -18.93 5.06
N THR A 154 1.65 -20.13 5.06
CA THR A 154 3.11 -20.30 4.98
C THR A 154 3.69 -19.69 3.71
N TYR A 155 3.04 -19.89 2.57
CA TYR A 155 3.48 -19.31 1.29
C TYR A 155 3.46 -17.78 1.33
N LEU A 156 2.39 -17.17 1.85
CA LEU A 156 2.25 -15.72 1.96
C LEU A 156 3.28 -15.13 2.93
N GLN A 157 3.49 -15.78 4.09
CA GLN A 157 4.49 -15.37 5.07
C GLN A 157 5.90 -15.39 4.45
N HIS A 158 6.29 -16.49 3.82
CA HIS A 158 7.60 -16.61 3.17
C HIS A 158 7.75 -15.61 2.00
N THR A 159 6.67 -15.36 1.25
CA THR A 159 6.69 -14.35 0.18
C THR A 159 6.90 -12.95 0.73
N LEU A 160 6.23 -12.61 1.84
CA LEU A 160 6.37 -11.34 2.54
C LEU A 160 7.80 -11.15 3.05
N GLU A 161 8.34 -12.12 3.78
CA GLU A 161 9.69 -12.07 4.36
C GLU A 161 10.75 -11.85 3.27
N ASN A 162 10.69 -12.63 2.19
CA ASN A 162 11.63 -12.47 1.07
C ASN A 162 11.49 -11.12 0.37
N TYR A 163 10.26 -10.64 0.22
CA TYR A 163 10.01 -9.36 -0.44
C TYR A 163 10.49 -8.19 0.43
N VAL A 164 10.21 -8.21 1.73
CA VAL A 164 10.68 -7.21 2.70
C VAL A 164 12.20 -7.20 2.76
N GLN A 165 12.84 -8.37 2.87
CA GLN A 165 14.31 -8.45 2.88
C GLN A 165 14.90 -7.87 1.60
N ALA A 166 14.35 -8.23 0.43
CA ALA A 166 14.79 -7.68 -0.84
C ALA A 166 14.59 -6.15 -0.90
N LEU A 167 13.52 -5.60 -0.34
CA LEU A 167 13.31 -4.15 -0.27
C LEU A 167 14.34 -3.47 0.63
N ILE A 168 14.61 -4.01 1.82
CA ILE A 168 15.62 -3.49 2.74
C ILE A 168 17.00 -3.51 2.08
N ASP A 169 17.38 -4.62 1.46
CA ASP A 169 18.65 -4.74 0.73
C ASP A 169 18.76 -3.71 -0.40
N ASN A 170 17.68 -3.48 -1.14
CA ASN A 170 17.65 -2.49 -2.22
C ASN A 170 17.74 -1.06 -1.70
N ILE A 171 17.11 -0.74 -0.56
CA ILE A 171 17.22 0.57 0.09
C ILE A 171 18.67 0.78 0.53
N SER A 172 19.26 -0.18 1.25
CA SER A 172 20.65 -0.10 1.72
C SER A 172 21.65 0.06 0.56
N LYS A 173 21.46 -0.69 -0.53
CA LYS A 173 22.31 -0.56 -1.74
C LYS A 173 22.21 0.80 -2.43
N ARG A 174 21.06 1.48 -2.34
CA ARG A 174 20.87 2.82 -2.92
C ARG A 174 21.51 3.93 -2.10
N PHE A 175 21.75 3.70 -0.81
CA PHE A 175 22.31 4.69 0.12
C PHE A 175 23.53 4.13 0.88
N PRO A 176 24.61 3.70 0.18
CA PRO A 176 25.78 3.13 0.84
C PRO A 176 26.46 4.10 1.80
N ASP A 177 26.43 5.40 1.48
CA ASP A 177 27.09 6.47 2.24
C ASP A 177 26.09 7.34 3.02
N VAL A 178 24.97 6.76 3.48
CA VAL A 178 23.91 7.51 4.18
C VAL A 178 24.42 8.32 5.37
N ALA A 179 25.44 7.82 6.08
CA ALA A 179 26.05 8.52 7.21
C ALA A 179 26.74 9.81 6.77
N ILE A 180 27.46 9.78 5.64
CA ILE A 180 28.13 10.96 5.06
C ILE A 180 27.08 11.95 4.58
N LEU A 181 26.06 11.47 3.86
CA LEU A 181 24.96 12.30 3.40
C LEU A 181 24.22 12.95 4.59
N SER A 182 24.05 12.24 5.70
CA SER A 182 23.39 12.77 6.89
C SER A 182 24.26 13.80 7.63
N ALA A 183 25.58 13.62 7.62
CA ALA A 183 26.53 14.59 8.17
C ALA A 183 26.50 15.93 7.41
N LEU A 184 26.15 15.96 6.12
CA LEU A 184 25.92 17.20 5.37
C LEU A 184 24.71 18.01 5.89
N GLY A 185 23.92 17.44 6.80
CA GLY A 185 22.89 18.14 7.56
C GLY A 185 23.39 19.35 8.35
N ILE A 186 24.70 19.46 8.63
CA ILE A 186 25.30 20.67 9.23
C ILE A 186 25.10 21.93 8.39
N PHE A 187 24.90 21.78 7.07
CA PHE A 187 24.65 22.90 6.15
C PHE A 187 23.16 23.25 6.05
N ASN A 188 22.30 22.68 6.89
CA ASN A 188 20.89 23.01 6.88
C ASN A 188 20.69 24.46 7.36
N PRO A 189 20.21 25.37 6.49
CA PRO A 189 20.09 26.79 6.81
C PRO A 189 19.08 27.05 7.95
N VAL A 190 18.23 26.08 8.27
CA VAL A 190 17.24 26.17 9.37
C VAL A 190 17.88 25.87 10.74
N ILE A 191 19.04 25.22 10.79
CA ILE A 191 19.75 24.86 12.02
C ILE A 191 20.82 25.90 12.38
N ILE A 192 21.06 26.90 11.51
CA ILE A 192 22.03 27.97 11.76
C ILE A 192 21.49 28.82 12.93
N PRO A 193 22.24 28.93 14.06
CA PRO A 193 21.81 29.74 15.19
C PRO A 193 21.65 31.22 14.79
N ASP A 194 20.64 31.87 15.33
CA ASP A 194 20.34 33.27 15.02
C ASP A 194 21.51 34.15 15.49
N GLN A 195 22.03 35.04 14.65
CA GLN A 195 23.27 35.80 14.92
C GLN A 195 23.24 36.64 16.21
N LYS A 196 22.06 36.80 16.82
CA LYS A 196 21.87 37.50 18.10
C LYS A 196 22.50 36.76 19.29
N GLU A 197 22.73 35.46 19.23
CA GLU A 197 23.36 34.70 20.32
C GLU A 197 24.88 34.92 20.43
N TYR A 198 25.56 35.32 19.35
CA TYR A 198 27.02 35.48 19.34
C TYR A 198 27.52 36.85 19.85
N ARG A 199 26.62 37.79 20.19
CA ARG A 199 27.00 39.12 20.66
C ARG A 199 27.23 39.24 22.18
N VAL A 200 27.12 38.15 22.94
CA VAL A 200 27.19 38.21 24.42
C VAL A 200 28.59 37.94 25.00
N HIS A 201 29.60 37.61 24.16
CA HIS A 201 30.95 37.27 24.65
C HIS A 201 32.08 38.17 24.13
N ALA A 202 31.76 39.35 23.61
CA ALA A 202 32.74 40.38 23.29
C ALA A 202 32.41 41.65 24.06
N LEU A 203 32.80 41.69 25.34
CA LEU A 203 33.21 42.89 26.12
C LEU A 203 33.69 42.44 27.51
#